data_AF-A0A956KCV7-F1
#
_entry.id   AF-A0A956KCV7-F1
#
_cell.length_a   1.000
_cell.length_b   1.000
_cell.length_c   1.000
_cell.angle_alpha   90.00
_cell.angle_beta   90.00
_cell.angle_gamma   90.00
#
_symmetry.space_group_name_H-M   'P 1'
#
loop_
_entity.id
_entity.type
_entity.pdbx_description
1 polymer ?
#
loop_
_entity_poly.entity_id
_entity_poly.type
_entity_poly.pdbx_seq_one_letter_code
_entity_poly.pdbx_strand_id
1 'polypeptide(L)'
;MRSKAFVLYEGSRTPHRSCGIALAETFQRPTAAYQSLRRGGITGQGTCGAVVAGQLILGELLGDPDPTGGVTDSLREAMIDYQGRIAAELDRGSSPDLVCNNMTAPHGDFRGPARHRFCTGVVAQVAALVDELLRARGVITPATPVTLDDGAVFDPERDPIPEGS
;
A
#
# COMPACT_ATOMS: atom_id res chain seq x y z
N MET A 1 0.39 -3.96 -9.96
CA MET A 1 -0.33 -3.17 -8.92
C MET A 1 0.27 -1.79 -8.61
N ARG A 2 1.59 -1.61 -8.68
CA ARG A 2 2.31 -0.35 -8.40
C ARG A 2 1.65 0.93 -8.95
N SER A 3 1.40 0.97 -10.26
CA SER A 3 0.89 2.17 -10.97
C SER A 3 -0.49 2.61 -10.46
N LYS A 4 -1.38 1.64 -10.18
CA LYS A 4 -2.73 1.94 -9.65
C LYS A 4 -2.65 2.58 -8.26
N ALA A 5 -1.85 2.00 -7.36
CA ALA A 5 -1.65 2.54 -6.02
C ALA A 5 -1.03 3.94 -6.04
N PHE A 6 -0.08 4.18 -6.96
CA PHE A 6 0.50 5.49 -7.20
C PHE A 6 -0.57 6.51 -7.58
N VAL A 7 -1.38 6.27 -8.63
CA VAL A 7 -2.40 7.21 -9.09
C VAL A 7 -3.43 7.52 -8.01
N LEU A 8 -3.92 6.48 -7.31
CA LEU A 8 -4.91 6.63 -6.24
C LEU A 8 -4.38 7.45 -5.06
N TYR A 9 -3.11 7.27 -4.70
CA TYR A 9 -2.51 8.03 -3.61
C TYR A 9 -2.11 9.44 -4.05
N GLU A 10 -1.46 9.60 -5.20
CA GLU A 10 -1.02 10.92 -5.66
C GLU A 10 -2.20 11.88 -5.81
N GLY A 11 -3.33 11.38 -6.28
CA GLY A 11 -4.57 12.15 -6.31
C GLY A 11 -4.51 13.41 -7.20
N SER A 12 -3.60 13.44 -8.18
CA SER A 12 -3.45 14.52 -9.16
C SER A 12 -4.49 14.43 -10.29
N ARG A 13 -4.99 13.20 -10.56
CA ARG A 13 -5.91 12.84 -11.64
C ARG A 13 -7.19 12.15 -11.13
N THR A 14 -7.30 11.96 -9.83
CA THR A 14 -8.41 11.30 -9.12
C THR A 14 -8.44 11.85 -7.69
N PRO A 15 -9.54 11.79 -6.93
CA PRO A 15 -9.53 12.30 -5.58
C PRO A 15 -8.56 11.49 -4.70
N HIS A 16 -7.69 12.17 -3.96
CA HIS A 16 -6.67 11.52 -3.10
C HIS A 16 -7.26 10.43 -2.19
N ARG A 17 -6.61 9.25 -2.19
CA ARG A 17 -6.84 8.18 -1.22
C ARG A 17 -5.70 8.13 -0.20
N SER A 18 -6.05 8.09 1.09
CA SER A 18 -5.06 7.85 2.13
C SER A 18 -4.36 6.48 1.94
N CYS A 19 -3.15 6.32 2.46
CA CYS A 19 -2.27 5.17 2.19
C CYS A 19 -2.95 3.80 2.29
N GLY A 20 -3.68 3.51 3.37
CA GLY A 20 -4.39 2.24 3.51
C GLY A 20 -5.54 2.07 2.52
N ILE A 21 -6.27 3.14 2.22
CA ILE A 21 -7.39 3.11 1.26
C ILE A 21 -6.90 2.93 -0.17
N ALA A 22 -5.81 3.62 -0.55
CA ALA A 22 -5.20 3.48 -1.87
C ALA A 22 -4.80 2.02 -2.14
N LEU A 23 -4.21 1.36 -1.13
CA LEU A 23 -3.88 -0.07 -1.19
C LEU A 23 -5.13 -0.96 -1.24
N ALA A 24 -6.10 -0.75 -0.35
CA ALA A 24 -7.34 -1.53 -0.37
C ALA A 24 -8.05 -1.45 -1.74
N GLU A 25 -8.22 -0.26 -2.31
CA GLU A 25 -8.83 -0.09 -3.64
C GLU A 25 -7.98 -0.70 -4.76
N THR A 26 -6.65 -0.65 -4.63
CA THR A 26 -5.73 -1.29 -5.58
C THR A 26 -6.02 -2.78 -5.71
N PHE A 27 -6.19 -3.47 -4.57
CA PHE A 27 -6.49 -4.90 -4.48
C PHE A 27 -7.98 -5.24 -4.34
N GLN A 28 -8.87 -4.29 -4.70
CA GLN A 28 -10.32 -4.45 -4.69
C GLN A 28 -10.87 -4.97 -3.34
N ARG A 29 -10.30 -4.49 -2.23
CA ARG A 29 -10.73 -4.80 -0.87
C ARG A 29 -11.66 -3.71 -0.33
N PRO A 30 -12.61 -4.04 0.57
CA PRO A 30 -13.43 -3.05 1.25
C PRO A 30 -12.58 -2.04 2.03
N THR A 31 -12.86 -0.75 1.87
CA THR A 31 -12.00 0.32 2.41
C THR A 31 -12.32 0.69 3.87
N ALA A 32 -13.43 0.21 4.42
CA ALA A 32 -13.94 0.64 5.74
C ALA A 32 -12.92 0.39 6.87
N ALA A 33 -12.34 -0.81 6.95
CA ALA A 33 -11.35 -1.15 7.98
C ALA A 33 -10.05 -0.33 7.84
N TYR A 34 -9.67 0.00 6.61
CA TYR A 34 -8.45 0.73 6.26
C TYR A 34 -8.51 2.23 6.62
N GLN A 35 -9.70 2.77 6.92
CA GLN A 35 -9.87 4.15 7.38
C GLN A 35 -9.06 4.43 8.65
N SER A 36 -8.93 3.43 9.52
CA SER A 36 -8.18 3.52 10.78
C SER A 36 -6.67 3.73 10.56
N LEU A 37 -6.14 3.36 9.39
CA LEU A 37 -4.71 3.40 9.09
C LEU A 37 -4.20 4.78 8.65
N ARG A 38 -5.10 5.75 8.45
CA ARG A 38 -4.75 7.13 8.08
C ARG A 38 -3.75 7.69 9.09
N ARG A 39 -2.66 8.32 8.63
CA ARG A 39 -1.65 8.95 9.51
C ARG A 39 -1.23 8.01 10.65
N GLY A 40 -0.68 6.84 10.33
CA GLY A 40 -0.13 5.90 11.32
C GLY A 40 -1.09 5.59 12.47
N GLY A 41 -2.32 5.16 12.17
CA GLY A 41 -3.32 4.89 13.22
C GLY A 41 -3.97 6.15 13.78
N ILE A 42 -4.32 7.12 12.92
CA ILE A 42 -4.93 8.44 13.20
C ILE A 42 -3.99 9.44 13.90
N THR A 43 -3.16 8.97 14.84
CA THR A 43 -2.32 9.79 15.72
C THR A 43 -0.94 10.10 15.15
N GLY A 44 -0.49 9.34 14.16
CA GLY A 44 0.85 9.38 13.59
C GLY A 44 1.90 8.58 14.38
N GLN A 45 1.54 8.06 15.55
CA GLN A 45 2.44 7.32 16.43
C GLN A 45 2.47 5.83 16.13
N GLY A 46 1.53 5.32 15.33
CA GLY A 46 1.54 3.95 14.85
C GLY A 46 2.46 3.74 13.66
N THR A 47 2.66 2.46 13.34
CA THR A 47 3.34 2.00 12.12
C THR A 47 2.70 2.62 10.88
N CYS A 48 3.52 2.84 9.85
CA CYS A 48 3.11 3.32 8.55
C CYS A 48 1.85 2.60 8.05
N GLY A 49 0.81 3.38 7.75
CA GLY A 49 -0.48 2.81 7.32
C GLY A 49 -0.40 2.02 6.02
N ALA A 50 0.56 2.32 5.13
CA ALA A 50 0.79 1.51 3.94
C ALA A 50 1.32 0.12 4.31
N VAL A 51 2.29 0.06 5.23
CA VAL A 51 2.90 -1.20 5.67
C VAL A 51 1.84 -2.11 6.33
N VAL A 52 1.04 -1.56 7.25
CA VAL A 52 -0.04 -2.30 7.91
C VAL A 52 -1.10 -2.75 6.91
N ALA A 53 -1.48 -1.90 5.96
CA ALA A 53 -2.43 -2.27 4.91
C ALA A 53 -1.93 -3.45 4.07
N GLY A 54 -0.64 -3.51 3.72
CA GLY A 54 -0.07 -4.66 3.03
C GLY A 54 -0.21 -5.97 3.83
N GLN A 55 -0.03 -5.92 5.15
CA GLN A 55 -0.25 -7.08 6.03
C GLN A 55 -1.71 -7.53 6.02
N LEU A 56 -2.65 -6.57 6.10
CA LEU A 56 -4.08 -6.87 6.06
C LEU A 56 -4.49 -7.51 4.73
N ILE A 57 -4.00 -7.00 3.60
CA ILE A 57 -4.30 -7.54 2.27
C ILE A 57 -3.79 -8.98 2.14
N LEU A 58 -2.57 -9.26 2.61
CA LEU A 58 -2.04 -10.63 2.62
C LEU A 58 -2.92 -11.54 3.50
N GLY A 59 -3.32 -11.07 4.68
CA GLY A 59 -4.25 -11.78 5.56
C GLY A 59 -5.59 -12.10 4.90
N GLU A 60 -6.20 -11.11 4.24
CA GLU A 60 -7.48 -11.25 3.55
C GLU A 60 -7.43 -12.22 2.35
N LEU A 61 -6.28 -12.37 1.70
CA LEU A 61 -6.15 -13.15 0.47
C LEU A 61 -5.49 -14.52 0.66
N LEU A 62 -4.72 -14.71 1.73
CA LEU A 62 -4.01 -15.97 2.01
C LEU A 62 -4.45 -16.63 3.32
N GLY A 63 -5.22 -15.93 4.16
CA GLY A 63 -5.74 -16.46 5.42
C GLY A 63 -6.80 -17.53 5.24
N ASP A 64 -7.08 -18.27 6.32
CA ASP A 64 -8.17 -19.23 6.36
C ASP A 64 -9.50 -18.46 6.35
N PRO A 65 -10.44 -18.77 5.43
CA PRO A 65 -11.76 -18.15 5.43
C PRO A 65 -12.61 -18.53 6.66
N ASP A 66 -12.30 -19.64 7.34
CA ASP A 66 -12.93 -19.98 8.61
C ASP A 66 -12.36 -19.12 9.74
N PRO A 67 -13.18 -18.31 10.44
CA PRO A 67 -12.70 -17.48 11.55
C PRO A 67 -12.17 -18.28 12.74
N THR A 68 -12.43 -19.58 12.79
CA THR A 68 -11.87 -20.52 13.79
C THR A 68 -10.69 -21.34 13.24
N GLY A 69 -10.39 -21.18 11.95
CA GLY A 69 -9.27 -21.79 11.26
C GLY A 69 -7.92 -21.26 11.76
N GLY A 70 -6.88 -22.05 11.51
CA GLY A 70 -5.52 -21.71 11.91
C GLY A 70 -4.86 -20.71 10.95
N VAL A 71 -3.67 -20.24 11.32
CA VAL A 71 -2.81 -19.50 10.37
C VAL A 71 -2.32 -20.47 9.29
N THR A 72 -2.69 -20.20 8.04
CA THR A 72 -2.24 -21.01 6.88
C THR A 72 -0.72 -20.89 6.68
N ASP A 73 -0.10 -21.93 6.12
CA ASP A 73 1.33 -21.90 5.81
C ASP A 73 1.66 -20.82 4.77
N SER A 74 0.79 -20.67 3.76
CA SER A 74 0.91 -19.65 2.73
C SER A 74 0.93 -18.22 3.31
N LEU A 75 0.01 -17.92 4.25
CA LEU A 75 -0.01 -16.62 4.92
C LEU A 75 1.23 -16.42 5.80
N ARG A 76 1.64 -17.45 6.55
CA ARG A 76 2.81 -17.36 7.44
C ARG A 76 4.07 -17.06 6.64
N GLU A 77 4.32 -17.81 5.58
CA GLU A 77 5.48 -17.61 4.70
C GLU A 77 5.42 -16.22 4.02
N ALA A 78 4.24 -15.81 3.52
CA ALA A 78 4.07 -14.48 2.93
C ALA A 78 4.39 -13.36 3.91
N MET A 79 3.96 -13.51 5.17
CA MET A 79 4.18 -12.51 6.20
C MET A 79 5.67 -12.41 6.58
N ILE A 80 6.38 -13.53 6.67
CA ILE A 80 7.82 -13.57 6.93
C ILE A 80 8.57 -12.86 5.80
N ASP A 81 8.27 -13.21 4.54
CA ASP A 81 8.90 -12.59 3.37
C ASP A 81 8.58 -11.09 3.33
N TYR A 82 7.31 -10.72 3.53
CA TYR A 82 6.89 -9.33 3.54
C TYR A 82 7.64 -8.51 4.59
N GLN A 83 7.75 -9.01 5.82
CA GLN A 83 8.48 -8.32 6.88
C GLN A 83 9.97 -8.16 6.55
N GLY A 84 10.60 -9.21 6.02
CA GLY A 84 11.99 -9.17 5.58
C GLY A 84 12.22 -8.15 4.47
N ARG A 85 11.36 -8.14 3.45
CA ARG A 85 11.44 -7.20 2.32
C ARG A 85 11.13 -5.78 2.72
N ILE A 86 10.15 -5.55 3.60
CA ILE A 86 9.89 -4.22 4.15
C ILE A 86 11.11 -3.69 4.91
N ALA A 87 11.78 -4.53 5.69
CA ALA A 87 12.99 -4.13 6.41
C ALA A 87 14.18 -3.85 5.49
N ALA A 88 14.33 -4.60 4.39
CA ALA A 88 15.47 -4.52 3.49
C ALA A 88 15.31 -3.51 2.35
N GLU A 89 14.10 -3.34 1.82
CA GLU A 89 13.85 -2.68 0.53
C GLU A 89 13.02 -1.40 0.65
N LEU A 90 12.16 -1.25 1.67
CA LEU A 90 11.23 -0.13 1.74
C LEU A 90 11.99 1.20 1.93
N ASP A 91 11.70 2.19 1.08
CA ASP A 91 12.21 3.55 1.30
C ASP A 91 11.57 4.16 2.55
N ARG A 92 12.35 4.19 3.63
CA ARG A 92 11.98 4.84 4.90
C ARG A 92 12.66 6.21 5.07
N GLY A 93 13.29 6.73 4.04
CA GLY A 93 14.15 7.91 4.12
C GLY A 93 15.23 7.73 5.19
N SER A 94 15.44 8.78 6.01
CA SER A 94 16.36 8.74 7.14
C SER A 94 15.75 8.18 8.44
N SER A 95 14.52 7.65 8.40
CA SER A 95 13.82 7.19 9.60
C SER A 95 14.46 5.92 10.17
N PRO A 96 14.68 5.85 11.49
CA PRO A 96 15.21 4.65 12.13
C PRO A 96 14.18 3.52 12.21
N ASP A 97 12.89 3.84 12.11
CA ASP A 97 11.77 2.91 12.23
C ASP A 97 10.67 3.18 11.20
N LEU A 98 9.56 2.44 11.32
CA LEU A 98 8.39 2.54 10.45
C LEU A 98 7.26 3.35 11.08
N VAL A 99 7.50 4.12 12.15
CA VAL A 99 6.47 4.98 12.75
C VAL A 99 6.17 6.13 11.78
N CYS A 100 4.90 6.37 11.50
CA CYS A 100 4.48 7.31 10.45
C CYS A 100 5.05 8.73 10.68
N ASN A 101 5.02 9.25 11.91
CA ASN A 101 5.58 10.56 12.22
C ASN A 101 7.11 10.58 12.03
N ASN A 102 7.82 9.51 12.37
CA ASN A 102 9.27 9.44 12.22
C ASN A 102 9.67 9.40 10.73
N MET A 103 8.96 8.60 9.93
CA MET A 103 9.15 8.56 8.48
C MET A 103 8.83 9.89 7.80
N THR A 104 7.83 10.62 8.29
CA THR A 104 7.38 11.86 7.62
C THR A 104 8.02 13.14 8.14
N ALA A 105 8.55 13.16 9.36
CA ALA A 105 9.15 14.33 9.99
C ALA A 105 10.27 15.00 9.16
N PRO A 106 11.19 14.27 8.50
CA PRO A 106 12.23 14.88 7.68
C PRO A 106 11.71 15.70 6.50
N HIS A 107 10.45 15.52 6.11
CA HIS A 107 9.84 16.19 4.95
C HIS A 107 9.09 17.49 5.31
N GLY A 108 9.16 17.93 6.57
CA GLY A 108 8.59 19.21 7.01
C GLY A 108 7.08 19.17 7.18
N ASP A 109 6.35 20.05 6.48
CA ASP A 109 4.89 20.09 6.58
C ASP A 109 4.27 18.75 6.18
N PHE A 110 3.44 18.21 7.07
CA PHE A 110 2.73 16.95 6.85
C PHE A 110 1.76 17.02 5.66
N ARG A 111 1.28 18.21 5.29
CA ARG A 111 0.48 18.41 4.06
C ARG A 111 1.32 18.94 2.89
N GLY A 112 2.62 19.06 3.08
CA GLY A 112 3.55 19.60 2.09
C GLY A 112 3.84 18.63 0.95
N PRO A 113 4.27 19.16 -0.21
CA PRO A 113 4.53 18.38 -1.41
C PRO A 113 5.68 17.37 -1.26
N ALA A 114 6.66 17.64 -0.40
CA ALA A 114 7.77 16.73 -0.14
C ALA A 114 7.30 15.42 0.51
N ARG A 115 6.52 15.52 1.59
CA ARG A 115 5.91 14.38 2.28
C ARG A 115 4.98 13.63 1.33
N HIS A 116 4.20 14.36 0.54
CA HIS A 116 3.26 13.77 -0.41
C HIS A 116 3.96 12.85 -1.40
N ARG A 117 4.99 13.34 -2.11
CA ARG A 117 5.80 12.53 -3.04
C ARG A 117 6.41 11.30 -2.36
N PHE A 118 7.02 11.49 -1.20
CA PHE A 118 7.60 10.38 -0.43
C PHE A 118 6.56 9.29 -0.14
N CYS A 119 5.40 9.66 0.41
CA CYS A 119 4.36 8.68 0.71
C CYS A 119 3.71 8.06 -0.54
N THR A 120 3.66 8.76 -1.68
CA THR A 120 3.23 8.17 -2.95
C THR A 120 4.15 7.02 -3.34
N GLY A 121 5.48 7.24 -3.27
CA GLY A 121 6.49 6.22 -3.53
C GLY A 121 6.37 5.01 -2.61
N VAL A 122 6.25 5.26 -1.30
CA VAL A 122 6.05 4.20 -0.28
C VAL A 122 4.80 3.36 -0.58
N VAL A 123 3.66 3.99 -0.88
CA VAL A 123 2.41 3.28 -1.17
C VAL A 123 2.53 2.45 -2.46
N ALA A 124 3.13 3.01 -3.50
CA ALA A 124 3.38 2.30 -4.76
C ALA A 124 4.32 1.10 -4.56
N GLN A 125 5.38 1.26 -3.77
CA GLN A 125 6.32 0.19 -3.47
C GLN A 125 5.65 -0.93 -2.67
N VAL A 126 4.91 -0.62 -1.60
CA VAL A 126 4.17 -1.64 -0.84
C VAL A 126 3.20 -2.41 -1.74
N ALA A 127 2.50 -1.73 -2.65
CA ALA A 127 1.62 -2.39 -3.61
C ALA A 127 2.36 -3.38 -4.53
N ALA A 128 3.58 -3.04 -4.96
CA ALA A 128 4.41 -3.94 -5.75
C ALA A 128 4.82 -5.19 -4.94
N LEU A 129 5.31 -4.98 -3.71
CA LEU A 129 5.73 -6.06 -2.82
C LEU A 129 4.58 -7.06 -2.55
N VAL A 130 3.39 -6.55 -2.26
CA VAL A 130 2.21 -7.39 -2.00
C VAL A 130 1.80 -8.18 -3.25
N ASP A 131 1.77 -7.55 -4.42
CA ASP A 131 1.45 -8.20 -5.70
C ASP A 131 2.44 -9.33 -6.03
N GLU A 132 3.73 -9.07 -5.88
CA GLU A 132 4.78 -10.08 -6.08
C GLU A 132 4.63 -11.28 -5.13
N LEU A 133 4.38 -11.03 -3.85
CA LEU A 133 4.21 -12.10 -2.84
C LEU A 133 2.96 -12.94 -3.08
N LEU A 134 1.86 -12.31 -3.49
CA LEU A 134 0.62 -13.00 -3.87
C LEU A 134 0.83 -13.88 -5.11
N ARG A 135 1.48 -13.33 -6.16
CA ARG A 135 1.80 -14.07 -7.39
C ARG A 135 2.69 -15.27 -7.12
N ALA A 136 3.71 -15.11 -6.28
CA ALA A 136 4.59 -16.22 -5.87
C ALA A 136 3.83 -17.38 -5.20
N ARG A 137 2.62 -17.11 -4.69
CA ARG A 137 1.72 -18.07 -4.04
C ARG A 137 0.51 -18.46 -4.89
N GLY A 138 0.57 -18.16 -6.19
CA GLY A 138 -0.48 -18.50 -7.15
C GLY A 138 -1.75 -17.67 -7.04
N VAL A 139 -1.75 -16.58 -6.23
CA VAL A 139 -2.88 -15.65 -6.15
C VAL A 139 -2.71 -14.55 -7.17
N ILE A 140 -3.60 -14.52 -8.15
CA ILE A 140 -3.63 -13.48 -9.18
C ILE A 140 -4.65 -12.42 -8.77
N THR A 141 -4.16 -11.18 -8.62
CA THR A 141 -5.03 -10.02 -8.43
C THR A 141 -4.91 -9.16 -9.70
N PRO A 142 -5.93 -9.11 -10.57
CA PRO A 142 -5.86 -8.32 -11.80
C PRO A 142 -5.96 -6.84 -11.45
N ALA A 143 -5.15 -6.01 -12.11
CA ALA A 143 -5.19 -4.58 -11.85
C ALA A 143 -6.36 -3.97 -12.62
N THR A 144 -7.40 -3.52 -11.91
CA THR A 144 -8.56 -2.92 -12.58
C THR A 144 -8.32 -1.47 -12.98
N PRO A 145 -8.92 -1.00 -14.08
CA PRO A 145 -8.85 0.40 -14.48
C PRO A 145 -9.43 1.35 -13.43
N VAL A 146 -8.99 2.62 -13.50
CA VAL A 146 -9.44 3.73 -12.66
C VAL A 146 -10.02 4.82 -13.55
N THR A 147 -11.23 5.27 -13.25
CA THR A 147 -11.81 6.48 -13.88
C THR A 147 -11.17 7.72 -13.26
N LEU A 148 -10.65 8.59 -14.12
CA LEU A 148 -10.01 9.84 -13.77
C LEU A 148 -11.02 10.98 -13.67
N ASP A 149 -10.59 12.12 -13.11
CA ASP A 149 -11.45 13.30 -12.90
C ASP A 149 -11.95 13.91 -14.23
N ASP A 150 -11.21 13.73 -15.32
CA ASP A 150 -11.60 14.16 -16.68
C ASP A 150 -12.49 13.14 -17.41
N GLY A 151 -12.85 12.04 -16.74
CA GLY A 151 -13.64 10.95 -17.31
C GLY A 151 -12.83 9.96 -18.15
N ALA A 152 -11.54 10.18 -18.38
CA ALA A 152 -10.69 9.20 -19.03
C ALA A 152 -10.48 7.97 -18.13
N VAL A 153 -10.09 6.85 -18.75
CA VAL A 153 -9.82 5.60 -18.04
C VAL A 153 -8.33 5.35 -18.05
N PHE A 154 -7.74 5.26 -16.86
CA PHE A 154 -6.38 4.81 -16.66
C PHE A 154 -6.37 3.29 -16.47
N ASP A 155 -5.68 2.58 -17.36
CA ASP A 155 -5.51 1.13 -17.25
C ASP A 155 -4.07 0.82 -16.77
N PRO A 156 -3.89 0.40 -15.52
CA PRO A 156 -2.56 0.15 -14.95
C PRO A 156 -1.79 -0.99 -15.64
N GLU A 157 -2.44 -1.85 -16.42
CA GLU A 157 -1.78 -2.91 -17.20
C GLU A 157 -1.28 -2.41 -18.56
N ARG A 158 -1.93 -1.38 -19.11
CA ARG A 158 -1.59 -0.78 -20.42
C ARG A 158 -0.70 0.45 -20.30
N ASP A 159 -0.87 1.21 -19.23
CA ASP A 159 -0.23 2.50 -18.99
C ASP A 159 0.63 2.47 -17.72
N PRO A 160 1.69 1.65 -17.65
CA PRO A 160 2.51 1.56 -16.45
C PRO A 160 3.23 2.89 -16.19
N ILE A 161 3.27 3.31 -14.92
CA ILE A 161 4.06 4.49 -14.51
C ILE A 161 5.55 4.09 -14.49
N PRO A 162 6.46 4.95 -14.99
CA PRO A 162 7.89 4.66 -15.02
C PRO A 162 8.46 4.32 -13.64
N GLU A 163 9.39 3.37 -13.60
CA GLU A 163 10.18 3.07 -12.40
C GLU A 163 10.99 4.31 -11.98
N GLY A 164 10.90 4.69 -10.70
CA GLY A 164 11.59 5.86 -10.15
C GLY A 164 10.76 7.15 -10.03
N SER A 165 9.45 7.11 -10.34
CA SER A 165 8.49 8.18 -10.07
C SER A 165 8.10 8.28 -8.59
#